data_AF-A0A1E3SJM1-F1
#
_entry.id   AF-A0A1E3SJM1-F1
#
_cell.length_a   1.000
_cell.length_b   1.000
_cell.length_c   1.000
_cell.angle_alpha   90.00
_cell.angle_beta   90.00
_cell.angle_gamma   90.00
#
_symmetry.space_group_name_H-M   'P 1'
#
loop_
_entity.id
_entity.type
_entity.pdbx_description
1 polymer ?
#
loop_
_entity_poly.entity_id
_entity_poly.type
_entity_poly.pdbx_seq_one_letter_code
_entity_poly.pdbx_strand_id
1 'polypeptide(L)'
;MTSTEFPSAFPSATAKARFVRVSPTKARRVINLVRGKSVTDALDILRWAPQAASEPVAKVIASAAANAQNNDGLDPSTLVVATVYADEGPTAKRIRPRAQGRAFRIRRRTSHITVIVESRPSKDQQSSKSSRARRAEGSKAAAKAPAKKAPAKKAASKAPAKKAAAKAETKSEANTSETAEAKGGSD
;
A
#
# COMPACT_ATOMS: atom_id res chain seq x y z
N MET A 1 -22.78 10.82 -25.70
CA MET A 1 -22.71 10.17 -24.36
C MET A 1 -21.56 10.83 -23.62
N THR A 2 -21.86 11.95 -23.00
CA THR A 2 -20.93 12.79 -22.26
C THR A 2 -20.59 12.10 -20.94
N SER A 3 -19.31 11.87 -20.69
CA SER A 3 -18.80 11.36 -19.43
C SER A 3 -19.15 12.35 -18.33
N THR A 4 -20.01 11.96 -17.39
CA THR A 4 -20.19 12.69 -16.14
C THR A 4 -18.94 12.44 -15.30
N GLU A 5 -17.96 13.34 -15.42
CA GLU A 5 -16.83 13.42 -14.50
C GLU A 5 -17.35 13.97 -13.17
N PHE A 6 -17.63 13.09 -12.21
CA PHE A 6 -17.69 13.53 -10.83
C PHE A 6 -16.27 13.94 -10.43
N PRO A 7 -16.04 15.17 -9.95
CA PRO A 7 -14.74 15.55 -9.43
C PRO A 7 -14.44 14.64 -8.23
N SER A 8 -13.53 13.68 -8.40
CA SER A 8 -12.99 12.94 -7.29
C SER A 8 -12.22 13.92 -6.42
N ALA A 9 -12.50 13.93 -5.11
CA ALA A 9 -11.81 14.80 -4.16
C ALA A 9 -10.30 14.50 -4.05
N PHE A 10 -9.85 13.36 -4.59
CA PHE A 10 -8.46 12.90 -4.56
C PHE A 10 -7.86 12.85 -5.96
N PRO A 11 -6.57 13.19 -6.12
CA PRO A 11 -5.85 13.00 -7.37
C PRO A 11 -5.76 11.50 -7.67
N SER A 12 -6.07 11.14 -8.92
CA SER A 12 -6.22 9.76 -9.33
C SER A 12 -5.52 9.48 -10.66
N ALA A 13 -5.04 8.24 -10.81
CA ALA A 13 -4.45 7.74 -12.04
C ALA A 13 -5.19 6.48 -12.49
N THR A 14 -5.27 6.28 -13.80
CA THR A 14 -5.96 5.12 -14.39
C THR A 14 -5.04 4.25 -15.22
N ALA A 15 -5.30 2.94 -15.22
CA ALA A 15 -4.71 2.00 -16.17
C ALA A 15 -5.77 1.04 -16.70
N LYS A 16 -5.63 0.65 -17.96
CA LYS A 16 -6.58 -0.23 -18.67
C LYS A 16 -5.83 -1.31 -19.43
N ALA A 17 -6.24 -2.57 -19.25
CA ALA A 17 -5.79 -3.68 -20.09
C ALA A 17 -6.97 -4.22 -20.90
N ARG A 18 -6.84 -4.16 -22.23
CA ARG A 18 -7.88 -4.60 -23.17
C ARG A 18 -7.54 -5.95 -23.80
N PHE A 19 -8.58 -6.64 -24.25
CA PHE A 19 -8.52 -7.97 -24.88
C PHE A 19 -7.80 -9.05 -24.06
N VAL A 20 -7.91 -8.95 -22.73
CA VAL A 20 -7.32 -9.94 -21.82
C VAL A 20 -8.04 -11.27 -21.99
N ARG A 21 -7.30 -12.36 -22.19
CA ARG A 21 -7.85 -13.72 -22.40
C ARG A 21 -8.28 -14.40 -21.09
N VAL A 22 -9.05 -13.67 -20.28
CA VAL A 22 -9.65 -14.16 -19.04
C VAL A 22 -11.15 -13.89 -19.11
N SER A 23 -11.95 -14.80 -18.54
CA SER A 23 -13.39 -14.58 -18.45
C SER A 23 -13.68 -13.47 -17.44
N PRO A 24 -14.61 -12.53 -17.73
CA PRO A 24 -14.95 -11.44 -16.81
C PRO A 24 -15.31 -11.92 -15.41
N THR A 25 -16.06 -13.03 -15.29
CA THR A 25 -16.46 -13.60 -13.99
C THR A 25 -15.27 -14.08 -13.17
N LYS A 26 -14.24 -14.67 -13.81
CA LYS A 26 -13.02 -15.11 -13.12
C LYS A 26 -12.17 -13.92 -12.68
N ALA A 27 -12.07 -12.89 -13.51
CA ALA A 27 -11.38 -11.65 -13.15
C ALA A 27 -12.08 -10.94 -11.98
N ARG A 28 -13.41 -10.83 -12.00
CA ARG A 28 -14.21 -10.20 -10.92
C ARG A 28 -14.00 -10.87 -9.56
N ARG A 29 -13.86 -12.20 -9.52
CA ARG A 29 -13.55 -12.94 -8.29
C ARG A 29 -12.27 -12.42 -7.62
N VAL A 30 -11.24 -12.17 -8.41
CA VAL A 30 -9.93 -11.70 -7.92
C VAL A 30 -9.97 -10.21 -7.59
N ILE A 31 -10.58 -9.40 -8.45
CA ILE A 31 -10.69 -7.95 -8.29
C ILE A 31 -11.41 -7.57 -6.98
N ASN A 32 -12.40 -8.36 -6.56
CA ASN A 32 -13.11 -8.11 -5.30
C ASN A 32 -12.21 -8.24 -4.07
N LEU A 33 -11.08 -8.95 -4.14
CA LEU A 33 -10.14 -9.10 -3.03
C LEU A 33 -9.29 -7.84 -2.80
N VAL A 34 -9.09 -7.01 -3.83
CA VAL A 34 -8.14 -5.89 -3.83
C VAL A 34 -8.81 -4.52 -3.80
N ARG A 35 -10.14 -4.46 -3.99
CA ARG A 35 -10.89 -3.21 -3.93
C ARG A 35 -10.75 -2.56 -2.55
N GLY A 36 -10.34 -1.29 -2.51
CA GLY A 36 -10.21 -0.51 -1.28
C GLY A 36 -8.93 -0.77 -0.48
N LYS A 37 -8.02 -1.63 -0.96
CA LYS A 37 -6.73 -1.90 -0.31
C LYS A 37 -5.65 -0.95 -0.81
N SER A 38 -4.56 -0.82 -0.04
CA SER A 38 -3.35 -0.14 -0.50
C SER A 38 -2.78 -0.85 -1.72
N VAL A 39 -2.04 -0.13 -2.57
CA VAL A 39 -1.43 -0.74 -3.76
C VAL A 39 -0.43 -1.82 -3.39
N THR A 40 0.37 -1.62 -2.34
CA THR A 40 1.34 -2.61 -1.86
C THR A 40 0.66 -3.89 -1.41
N ASP A 41 -0.34 -3.79 -0.53
CA ASP A 41 -1.06 -4.97 -0.03
C ASP A 41 -1.80 -5.69 -1.15
N ALA A 42 -2.38 -4.93 -2.09
CA ALA A 42 -3.07 -5.50 -3.25
C ALA A 42 -2.11 -6.34 -4.11
N LEU A 43 -0.89 -5.87 -4.37
CA LEU A 43 0.11 -6.63 -5.12
C LEU A 43 0.53 -7.90 -4.39
N ASP A 44 0.69 -7.84 -3.07
CA ASP A 44 1.06 -9.00 -2.26
C ASP A 44 -0.05 -10.05 -2.22
N ILE A 45 -1.30 -9.64 -2.05
CA ILE A 45 -2.45 -10.53 -2.10
C ILE A 45 -2.54 -11.22 -3.46
N LEU A 46 -2.33 -10.48 -4.56
CA LEU A 46 -2.40 -11.04 -5.90
C LEU A 46 -1.25 -11.99 -6.20
N ARG A 47 -0.07 -11.73 -5.64
CA ARG A 47 1.11 -12.59 -5.78
C ARG A 47 0.88 -13.99 -5.19
N TRP A 48 0.16 -14.08 -4.07
CA TRP A 48 -0.13 -15.35 -3.39
C TRP A 48 -1.53 -15.90 -3.67
N ALA A 49 -2.33 -15.22 -4.50
CA ALA A 49 -3.64 -15.71 -4.87
C ALA A 49 -3.52 -16.96 -5.78
N PRO A 50 -4.21 -18.07 -5.47
CA PRO A 50 -4.13 -19.31 -6.27
C PRO A 50 -4.83 -19.20 -7.64
N GLN A 51 -5.48 -18.08 -7.92
CA GLN A 51 -6.26 -17.89 -9.15
C GLN A 51 -5.36 -17.34 -10.26
N ALA A 52 -5.24 -18.05 -11.39
CA ALA A 52 -4.46 -17.58 -12.55
C ALA A 52 -4.90 -16.21 -13.13
N ALA A 53 -6.09 -15.72 -12.77
CA ALA A 53 -6.54 -14.38 -13.12
C ALA A 53 -5.84 -13.27 -12.31
N SER A 54 -5.01 -13.60 -11.32
CA SER A 54 -4.25 -12.63 -10.52
C SER A 54 -3.12 -11.98 -11.30
N GLU A 55 -2.38 -12.72 -12.12
CA GLU A 55 -1.22 -12.18 -12.84
C GLU A 55 -1.58 -11.02 -13.78
N PRO A 56 -2.64 -11.12 -14.62
CA PRO A 56 -3.04 -9.99 -15.45
C PRO A 56 -3.48 -8.79 -14.61
N VAL A 57 -4.23 -9.02 -13.52
CA VAL A 57 -4.72 -7.94 -12.64
C VAL A 57 -3.54 -7.24 -11.95
N ALA A 58 -2.56 -7.99 -11.45
CA ALA A 58 -1.37 -7.45 -10.81
C ALA A 58 -0.58 -6.53 -11.76
N LYS A 59 -0.43 -6.94 -13.03
CA LYS A 59 0.21 -6.10 -14.06
C LYS A 59 -0.54 -4.78 -14.28
N VAL A 60 -1.88 -4.79 -14.29
CA VAL A 60 -2.65 -3.55 -14.45
C VAL A 60 -2.50 -2.64 -13.24
N ILE A 61 -2.51 -3.19 -12.02
CA ILE A 61 -2.32 -2.40 -10.80
C ILE A 61 -0.90 -1.80 -10.75
N ALA A 62 0.12 -2.59 -11.08
CA ALA A 62 1.49 -2.09 -11.18
C ALA A 62 1.63 -0.97 -12.22
N SER A 63 0.96 -1.10 -13.38
CA SER A 63 0.91 -0.03 -14.38
C SER A 63 0.17 1.22 -13.89
N ALA A 64 -0.91 1.08 -13.13
CA ALA A 64 -1.62 2.21 -12.55
C ALA A 64 -0.75 2.97 -11.54
N ALA A 65 0.00 2.24 -10.71
CA ALA A 65 0.96 2.83 -9.77
C ALA A 65 2.09 3.57 -10.51
N ALA A 66 2.63 2.98 -11.57
CA ALA A 66 3.65 3.63 -12.39
C ALA A 66 3.14 4.90 -13.07
N ASN A 67 1.89 4.91 -13.55
CA ASN A 67 1.27 6.11 -14.12
C ASN A 67 1.12 7.22 -13.07
N ALA A 68 0.64 6.87 -11.87
CA ALA A 68 0.50 7.80 -10.77
C ALA A 68 1.85 8.42 -10.37
N GLN A 69 2.91 7.62 -10.34
CA GLN A 69 4.25 8.07 -9.96
C GLN A 69 4.89 8.95 -11.04
N ASN A 70 4.88 8.52 -12.29
CA ASN A 70 5.65 9.16 -13.35
C ASN A 70 4.93 10.35 -14.00
N ASN A 71 3.61 10.27 -14.16
CA ASN A 71 2.84 11.31 -14.85
C ASN A 71 2.27 12.34 -13.87
N ASP A 72 1.76 11.88 -12.72
CA ASP A 72 1.07 12.74 -11.75
C ASP A 72 1.95 13.10 -10.54
N GLY A 73 3.16 12.54 -10.44
CA GLY A 73 4.10 12.81 -9.35
C GLY A 73 3.61 12.36 -7.97
N LEU A 74 2.68 11.40 -7.91
CA LEU A 74 2.08 10.92 -6.68
C LEU A 74 3.01 9.91 -5.97
N ASP A 75 3.00 9.92 -4.64
CA ASP A 75 3.75 8.95 -3.85
C ASP A 75 3.09 7.56 -3.93
N PRO A 76 3.80 6.51 -4.38
CA PRO A 76 3.26 5.16 -4.44
C PRO A 76 2.83 4.60 -3.08
N SER A 77 3.41 5.09 -1.97
CA SER A 77 3.10 4.60 -0.62
C SER A 77 1.71 5.00 -0.12
N THR A 78 1.14 6.08 -0.67
CA THR A 78 -0.18 6.60 -0.27
C THR A 78 -1.30 6.21 -1.24
N LEU A 79 -0.99 5.40 -2.26
CA LEU A 79 -1.97 4.99 -3.27
C LEU A 79 -2.89 3.90 -2.73
N VAL A 80 -4.18 4.09 -2.97
CA VAL A 80 -5.24 3.14 -2.67
C VAL A 80 -5.97 2.78 -3.95
N VAL A 81 -6.35 1.51 -4.07
CA VAL A 81 -7.14 1.00 -5.19
C VAL A 81 -8.61 1.41 -4.98
N ALA A 82 -9.00 2.55 -5.56
CA ALA A 82 -10.32 3.14 -5.42
C ALA A 82 -11.41 2.29 -6.11
N THR A 83 -11.23 2.06 -7.41
CA THR A 83 -12.24 1.40 -8.25
C THR A 83 -11.56 0.45 -9.20
N VAL A 84 -12.01 -0.80 -9.24
CA VAL A 84 -11.52 -1.76 -10.24
C VAL A 84 -12.71 -2.52 -10.81
N TYR A 85 -12.73 -2.70 -12.11
CA TYR A 85 -13.79 -3.44 -12.76
C TYR A 85 -13.25 -4.23 -13.94
N ALA A 86 -13.95 -5.33 -14.23
CA ALA A 86 -13.69 -6.17 -15.39
C ALA A 86 -14.97 -6.25 -16.22
N ASP A 87 -14.93 -5.60 -17.37
CA ASP A 87 -15.99 -5.57 -18.36
C ASP A 87 -15.84 -6.72 -19.36
N GLU A 88 -16.95 -7.04 -20.02
CA GLU A 88 -16.95 -8.04 -21.07
C GLU A 88 -16.30 -7.49 -22.34
N GLY A 89 -15.31 -8.23 -22.85
CA GLY A 89 -14.69 -7.97 -24.14
C GLY A 89 -15.37 -8.75 -25.26
N PRO A 90 -14.86 -8.65 -26.51
CA PRO A 90 -15.40 -9.42 -27.62
C PRO A 90 -15.27 -10.92 -27.35
N THR A 91 -16.36 -11.64 -27.64
CA THR A 91 -16.44 -13.09 -27.44
C THR A 91 -16.32 -13.82 -28.77
N ALA A 92 -15.26 -14.60 -28.93
CA ALA A 92 -15.11 -15.47 -30.10
C ALA A 92 -15.93 -16.76 -29.95
N LYS A 93 -16.51 -17.23 -31.05
CA LYS A 93 -17.37 -18.43 -31.09
C LYS A 93 -16.60 -19.58 -31.76
N ARG A 94 -16.74 -20.80 -31.24
CA ARG A 94 -16.27 -22.05 -31.85
C ARG A 94 -17.36 -23.11 -31.78
N ILE A 95 -17.53 -23.89 -32.84
CA ILE A 95 -18.49 -25.00 -32.85
C ILE A 95 -17.81 -26.24 -32.24
N ARG A 96 -18.54 -27.00 -31.44
CA ARG A 96 -18.14 -28.30 -30.90
C ARG A 96 -19.16 -29.35 -31.32
N PRO A 97 -18.77 -30.37 -32.09
CA PRO A 97 -19.67 -31.46 -32.45
C PRO A 97 -20.06 -32.26 -31.19
N ARG A 98 -21.30 -32.74 -31.16
CA ARG A 98 -21.87 -33.59 -30.09
C ARG A 98 -22.69 -34.72 -30.71
N ALA A 99 -23.09 -35.69 -29.86
CA ALA A 99 -23.91 -36.83 -30.27
C ALA A 99 -25.20 -36.40 -30.99
N GLN A 100 -25.72 -37.28 -31.85
CA GLN A 100 -26.93 -37.08 -32.65
C GLN A 100 -26.86 -35.84 -33.57
N GLY A 101 -25.70 -35.56 -34.19
CA GLY A 101 -25.54 -34.45 -35.13
C GLY A 101 -25.65 -33.05 -34.52
N ARG A 102 -25.66 -32.92 -33.18
CA ARG A 102 -25.85 -31.63 -32.50
C ARG A 102 -24.58 -30.76 -32.58
N ALA A 103 -24.74 -29.49 -32.93
CA ALA A 103 -23.65 -28.51 -32.97
C ALA A 103 -23.73 -27.53 -31.79
N PHE A 104 -22.90 -27.72 -30.77
CA PHE A 104 -22.86 -26.82 -29.60
C PHE A 104 -21.85 -25.68 -29.83
N ARG A 105 -22.03 -24.56 -29.13
CA ARG A 105 -21.16 -23.39 -29.24
C ARG A 105 -20.30 -23.20 -27.99
N ILE A 106 -18.97 -23.24 -28.14
CA ILE A 106 -18.02 -22.80 -27.12
C ILE A 106 -17.79 -21.29 -27.30
N ARG A 107 -17.89 -20.54 -26.20
CA ARG A 107 -17.59 -19.11 -26.15
C ARG A 107 -16.19 -18.91 -25.57
N ARG A 108 -15.29 -18.30 -26.34
CA ARG A 108 -13.98 -17.83 -25.86
C ARG A 108 -14.13 -16.35 -25.49
N ARG A 109 -14.49 -16.11 -24.24
CA ARG A 109 -14.72 -14.77 -23.69
C ARG A 109 -13.39 -14.09 -23.41
N THR A 110 -13.33 -12.78 -23.62
CA THR A 110 -12.24 -11.90 -23.19
C THR A 110 -12.79 -10.85 -22.23
N SER A 111 -11.90 -10.12 -21.56
CA SER A 111 -12.28 -9.04 -20.66
C SER A 111 -11.48 -7.77 -20.91
N HIS A 112 -12.01 -6.66 -20.42
CA HIS A 112 -11.32 -5.39 -20.30
C HIS A 112 -11.23 -5.04 -18.82
N ILE A 113 -10.02 -4.90 -18.30
CA ILE A 113 -9.78 -4.60 -16.88
C ILE A 113 -9.40 -3.13 -16.78
N THR A 114 -10.12 -2.38 -15.95
CA THR A 114 -9.82 -0.98 -15.66
C THR A 114 -9.52 -0.83 -14.17
N VAL A 115 -8.42 -0.16 -13.86
CA VAL A 115 -7.98 0.14 -12.50
C VAL A 115 -7.93 1.66 -12.30
N ILE A 116 -8.62 2.05 -11.23
CA ILE A 116 -8.72 3.28 -10.45
C ILE A 116 -7.74 3.39 -9.28
N VAL A 117 -6.60 4.09 -9.36
CA VAL A 117 -5.82 4.37 -8.14
C VAL A 117 -5.95 5.83 -7.74
N GLU A 118 -6.06 6.11 -6.45
CA GLU A 118 -6.14 7.47 -5.93
C GLU A 118 -5.20 7.64 -4.73
N SER A 119 -4.65 8.83 -4.57
CA SER A 119 -3.82 9.14 -3.41
C SER A 119 -4.69 9.49 -2.21
N ARG A 120 -4.67 8.65 -1.17
CA ARG A 120 -5.36 8.91 0.10
C ARG A 120 -4.33 9.09 1.21
N PRO A 121 -4.11 10.32 1.71
CA PRO A 121 -3.25 10.51 2.87
C PRO A 121 -3.87 9.81 4.08
N SER A 122 -3.06 9.08 4.86
CA SER A 122 -3.55 8.37 6.05
C SER A 122 -4.06 9.35 7.12
N LYS A 123 -5.19 9.01 7.75
CA LYS A 123 -5.81 9.83 8.81
C LYS A 123 -4.85 10.10 9.97
N ASP A 124 -3.97 9.15 10.29
CA ASP A 124 -2.96 9.30 11.34
C ASP A 124 -1.98 10.42 11.02
N GLN A 125 -1.58 10.57 9.75
CA GLN A 125 -0.71 11.67 9.31
C GLN A 125 -1.44 13.03 9.32
N GLN A 126 -2.75 13.05 9.10
CA GLN A 126 -3.56 14.26 9.25
C GLN A 126 -3.71 14.66 10.73
N SER A 127 -3.91 13.69 11.62
CA SER A 127 -4.03 13.94 13.07
C SER A 127 -2.73 14.49 13.66
N SER A 128 -1.58 13.90 13.31
CA SER A 128 -0.25 14.29 13.78
C SER A 128 0.14 15.67 13.22
N LYS A 129 -0.08 15.94 11.93
CA LYS A 129 0.13 17.26 11.33
C LYS A 129 -0.76 18.32 11.97
N SER A 130 -2.04 18.03 12.22
CA SER A 130 -2.96 18.98 12.88
C SER A 130 -2.57 19.27 14.34
N SER A 131 -2.07 18.27 15.07
CA SER A 131 -1.62 18.42 16.46
C SER A 131 -0.30 19.22 16.54
N ARG A 132 0.62 19.00 15.59
CA ARG A 132 1.88 19.73 15.47
C ARG A 132 1.67 21.17 15.04
N ALA A 133 0.76 21.42 14.10
CA ALA A 133 0.33 22.76 13.70
C ALA A 133 -0.31 23.51 14.88
N ARG A 134 -1.24 22.87 15.61
CA ARG A 134 -1.87 23.46 16.81
C ARG A 134 -0.87 23.77 17.93
N ARG A 135 0.11 22.89 18.18
CA ARG A 135 1.20 23.15 19.15
C ARG A 135 2.11 24.29 18.69
N ALA A 136 2.41 24.38 17.40
CA ALA A 136 3.22 25.46 16.84
C ALA A 136 2.52 26.82 16.96
N GLU A 137 1.22 26.90 16.70
CA GLU A 137 0.44 28.12 16.89
C GLU A 137 0.31 28.52 18.36
N GLY A 138 0.09 27.56 19.26
CA GLY A 138 0.09 27.81 20.72
C GLY A 138 1.42 28.38 21.22
N SER A 139 2.56 27.88 20.71
CA SER A 139 3.88 28.40 21.06
C SER A 139 4.17 29.81 20.50
N LYS A 140 3.63 30.14 19.31
CA LYS A 140 3.72 31.49 18.73
C LYS A 140 2.82 32.49 19.45
N ALA A 141 1.64 32.08 19.91
CA ALA A 141 0.75 32.92 20.71
C ALA A 141 1.33 33.27 22.09
N ALA A 142 2.01 32.31 22.74
CA ALA A 142 2.72 32.55 24.01
C ALA A 142 3.93 33.51 23.87
N ALA A 143 4.58 33.53 22.71
CA ALA A 143 5.72 34.41 22.43
C ALA A 143 5.33 35.88 22.07
N LYS A 144 4.04 36.17 21.82
CA LYS A 144 3.55 37.51 21.42
C LYS A 144 2.79 38.25 22.53
N ALA A 145 2.77 37.73 23.76
CA ALA A 145 2.18 38.44 24.89
C ALA A 145 3.04 39.66 25.29
N PRO A 146 2.46 40.87 25.48
CA PRO A 146 3.23 42.06 25.83
C PRO A 146 3.69 41.97 27.29
N ALA A 147 4.99 42.08 27.50
CA ALA A 147 5.61 42.17 28.81
C ALA A 147 5.11 43.44 29.56
N LYS A 148 4.30 43.26 30.61
CA LYS A 148 4.09 44.27 31.65
C LYS A 148 4.97 43.96 32.87
N LYS A 149 5.61 45.03 33.36
CA LYS A 149 6.69 45.17 34.35
C LYS A 149 6.64 44.28 35.61
N ALA A 150 7.84 43.93 36.06
CA ALA A 150 8.20 43.29 37.33
C ALA A 150 7.83 44.12 38.59
N PRO A 151 7.99 43.54 39.81
CA PRO A 151 9.28 43.77 40.49
C PRO A 151 9.88 42.55 41.22
N ALA A 152 11.20 42.64 41.42
CA ALA A 152 12.08 41.65 42.01
C ALA A 152 12.07 41.63 43.56
N LYS A 153 12.39 40.46 44.16
CA LYS A 153 13.15 40.34 45.43
C LYS A 153 13.81 38.94 45.58
N LYS A 154 15.01 38.97 46.17
CA LYS A 154 16.08 37.94 46.38
C LYS A 154 15.67 36.72 47.24
N ALA A 155 16.35 35.56 47.07
CA ALA A 155 17.43 35.07 47.96
C ALA A 155 17.77 33.54 47.86
N ALA A 156 19.06 33.23 48.08
CA ALA A 156 19.70 31.98 48.59
C ALA A 156 19.62 30.69 47.72
N SER A 157 20.70 30.18 47.11
CA SER A 157 21.94 29.54 47.63
C SER A 157 21.74 28.17 48.32
N LYS A 158 22.17 27.08 47.66
CA LYS A 158 23.26 26.17 48.10
C LYS A 158 23.30 24.89 47.26
N ALA A 159 24.45 24.62 46.67
CA ALA A 159 24.88 23.28 46.29
C ALA A 159 25.30 22.48 47.55
N PRO A 160 25.42 21.16 47.44
CA PRO A 160 26.74 20.57 47.67
C PRO A 160 27.12 19.49 46.65
N ALA A 161 28.43 19.29 46.54
CA ALA A 161 29.10 18.39 45.62
C ALA A 161 29.62 17.11 46.31
N LYS A 162 29.96 16.12 45.45
CA LYS A 162 30.92 15.00 45.59
C LYS A 162 30.49 13.74 46.37
N LYS A 163 30.59 12.56 45.72
CA LYS A 163 31.82 11.72 45.71
C LYS A 163 31.79 10.57 44.66
N ALA A 164 32.96 10.38 44.01
CA ALA A 164 33.61 9.21 43.37
C ALA A 164 32.77 8.19 42.53
N ALA A 165 33.05 7.86 41.26
CA ALA A 165 34.29 7.52 40.51
C ALA A 165 34.81 6.07 40.66
N ALA A 166 35.18 5.50 39.49
CA ALA A 166 35.85 4.23 39.15
C ALA A 166 34.90 3.03 38.87
N LYS A 167 34.70 2.49 37.65
CA LYS A 167 35.52 2.11 36.46
C LYS A 167 35.90 0.61 36.50
N ALA A 168 35.44 -0.14 35.49
CA ALA A 168 36.21 -1.07 34.64
C ALA A 168 35.41 -2.32 34.22
N GLU A 169 35.47 -2.56 32.91
CA GLU A 169 34.99 -3.72 32.15
C GLU A 169 35.85 -4.96 32.42
N THR A 170 35.30 -6.16 32.19
CA THR A 170 36.06 -7.33 31.71
C THR A 170 35.13 -8.26 30.92
N LYS A 171 35.54 -8.58 29.68
CA LYS A 171 35.05 -9.68 28.86
C LYS A 171 35.92 -10.92 29.12
N SER A 172 35.33 -12.11 29.09
CA SER A 172 35.92 -13.40 28.64
C SER A 172 34.82 -14.46 28.81
N GLU A 173 34.25 -15.00 27.73
CA GLU A 173 34.72 -16.20 27.01
C GLU A 173 34.67 -17.49 27.84
N ALA A 174 33.73 -18.38 27.50
CA ALA A 174 34.00 -19.80 27.30
C ALA A 174 32.82 -20.44 26.54
N ASN A 175 33.12 -20.79 25.29
CA ASN A 175 32.38 -21.70 24.44
C ASN A 175 32.95 -23.11 24.70
N THR A 176 32.11 -24.13 24.76
CA THR A 176 32.48 -25.56 24.68
C THR A 176 31.31 -26.21 23.94
N SER A 177 31.32 -26.33 22.61
CA SER A 177 32.05 -27.27 21.74
C SER A 177 31.79 -28.75 22.04
N GLU A 178 31.27 -29.42 20.99
CA GLU A 178 31.38 -30.84 20.65
C GLU A 178 30.56 -31.82 21.50
N THR A 179 29.91 -32.85 20.93
CA THR A 179 30.33 -33.72 19.81
C THR A 179 29.05 -34.22 19.09
N ALA A 180 28.90 -34.06 17.77
CA ALA A 180 29.25 -35.01 16.69
C ALA A 180 28.42 -36.32 16.73
N GLU A 181 28.04 -37.00 15.65
CA GLU A 181 28.24 -36.90 14.21
C GLU A 181 27.42 -38.06 13.56
N ALA A 182 27.43 -38.10 12.23
CA ALA A 182 27.14 -39.22 11.31
C ALA A 182 25.77 -39.15 10.61
N LYS A 183 25.67 -38.66 9.36
CA LYS A 183 26.24 -39.10 8.06
C LYS A 183 25.24 -39.95 7.25
N GLY A 184 25.14 -39.58 5.96
CA GLY A 184 24.66 -40.41 4.86
C GLY A 184 23.22 -40.12 4.45
N GLY A 185 22.87 -39.88 3.20
CA GLY A 185 23.58 -40.06 1.95
C GLY A 185 22.63 -39.72 0.79
N SER A 186 23.23 -39.42 -0.35
CA SER A 186 22.61 -39.17 -1.65
C SER A 186 21.77 -40.33 -2.17
N ASP A 187 20.61 -40.01 -2.74
CA ASP A 187 20.00 -40.62 -3.94
C ASP A 187 19.02 -39.60 -4.57
#